data_AF-A0A7X8BK26-F1
#
_entry.id   AF-A0A7X8BK26-F1
#
_cell.length_a   1.000
_cell.length_b   1.000
_cell.length_c   1.000
_cell.angle_alpha   90.00
_cell.angle_beta   90.00
_cell.angle_gamma   90.00
#
_symmetry.space_group_name_H-M   'P 1'
#
loop_
_entity.id
_entity.type
_entity.pdbx_description
1 polymer ?
#
loop_
_entity_poly.entity_id
_entity_poly.type
_entity_poly.pdbx_seq_one_letter_code
_entity_poly.pdbx_strand_id
1 'polypeptide(L)'
;MDQNPVMQSSTDPMQKIRYSIEKTQGWLKFLGILSIIGGALQALTLVGIIVAWLPIWLGIIMNQAGSKGKDYADRGTLEDLVEYNDKLKNLFTIYGILAIVALIAAVLGGIVMIILAITGAFVASRYF
;
A
#
# COMPACT_ATOMS: atom_id res chain seq x y z
N MET A 1 7.14 -36.26 -34.77
CA MET A 1 7.61 -35.62 -33.52
C MET A 1 6.40 -35.02 -32.87
N ASP A 2 5.81 -35.79 -31.98
CA ASP A 2 4.57 -35.50 -31.29
C ASP A 2 4.87 -34.40 -30.26
N GLN A 3 4.55 -33.14 -30.59
CA GLN A 3 4.66 -32.06 -29.62
C GLN A 3 3.53 -32.25 -28.61
N ASN A 4 3.85 -32.99 -27.56
CA ASN A 4 2.98 -33.27 -26.44
C ASN A 4 2.46 -31.93 -25.86
N PRO A 5 1.16 -31.58 -26.03
CA PRO A 5 0.62 -30.25 -25.72
C PRO A 5 0.69 -29.92 -24.22
N VAL A 6 0.94 -30.92 -23.38
CA VAL A 6 1.09 -30.78 -21.92
C VAL A 6 2.39 -30.07 -21.52
N MET A 7 3.41 -30.03 -22.40
CA MET A 7 4.74 -29.46 -22.10
C MET A 7 4.88 -27.96 -22.44
N GLN A 8 3.90 -27.34 -23.11
CA GLN A 8 3.93 -25.89 -23.43
C GLN A 8 3.32 -25.00 -22.32
N SER A 9 2.48 -25.54 -21.44
CA SER A 9 1.78 -24.74 -20.42
C SER A 9 2.69 -24.27 -19.27
N SER A 10 3.71 -25.06 -18.91
CA SER A 10 4.66 -24.73 -17.84
C SER A 10 5.74 -23.71 -18.24
N THR A 11 5.85 -23.40 -19.53
CA THR A 11 6.81 -22.46 -20.10
C THR A 11 6.17 -21.16 -20.59
N ASP A 12 4.84 -21.08 -20.70
CA ASP A 12 4.14 -19.85 -21.09
C ASP A 12 4.31 -18.75 -20.02
N PRO A 13 5.07 -17.67 -20.29
CA PRO A 13 5.28 -16.58 -19.34
C PRO A 13 3.96 -15.96 -18.88
N MET A 14 2.94 -15.96 -19.74
CA MET A 14 1.66 -15.34 -19.44
C MET A 14 0.86 -16.12 -18.39
N GLN A 15 0.93 -17.45 -18.41
CA GLN A 15 0.32 -18.29 -17.38
C GLN A 15 0.99 -18.11 -16.03
N LYS A 16 2.32 -17.97 -15.99
CA LYS A 16 3.06 -17.68 -14.74
C LYS A 16 2.65 -16.34 -14.14
N ILE A 17 2.49 -15.31 -14.98
CA ILE A 17 2.01 -13.98 -14.55
C ILE A 17 0.59 -14.09 -14.00
N ARG A 18 -0.33 -14.78 -14.69
CA ARG A 18 -1.70 -15.00 -14.22
C ARG A 18 -1.72 -15.69 -12.86
N TYR A 19 -0.98 -16.77 -12.70
CA TYR A 19 -0.89 -17.49 -11.42
C TYR A 19 -0.32 -16.63 -10.28
N SER A 20 0.66 -15.76 -10.58
CA SER A 20 1.19 -14.81 -9.60
C SER A 20 0.14 -13.75 -9.20
N ILE A 21 -0.58 -13.24 -10.19
CA ILE A 21 -1.65 -12.26 -9.97
C ILE A 21 -2.80 -12.89 -9.17
N GLU A 22 -3.16 -14.14 -9.43
CA GLU A 22 -4.19 -14.88 -8.69
C GLU A 22 -3.92 -14.93 -7.19
N LYS A 23 -2.65 -15.03 -6.79
CA LYS A 23 -2.26 -15.04 -5.38
C LYS A 23 -2.26 -13.63 -4.78
N THR A 24 -1.76 -12.65 -5.52
CA THR A 24 -1.58 -11.28 -5.01
C THR A 24 -2.88 -10.49 -4.97
N GLN A 25 -3.83 -10.75 -5.87
CA GLN A 25 -5.14 -10.09 -5.89
C GLN A 25 -5.92 -10.25 -4.59
N GLY A 26 -5.86 -11.43 -3.96
CA GLY A 26 -6.60 -11.74 -2.75
C GLY A 26 -6.09 -10.92 -1.58
N TRP A 27 -4.78 -10.82 -1.45
CA TRP A 27 -4.11 -9.97 -0.46
C TRP A 27 -4.43 -8.50 -0.67
N LEU A 28 -4.44 -8.01 -1.91
CA LEU A 28 -4.80 -6.62 -2.21
C LEU A 28 -6.23 -6.30 -1.77
N LYS A 29 -7.20 -7.17 -2.07
CA LYS A 29 -8.59 -6.97 -1.62
C LYS A 29 -8.71 -7.01 -0.10
N PHE A 30 -8.07 -8.00 0.53
CA PHE A 30 -8.09 -8.15 1.99
C PHE A 30 -7.50 -6.92 2.71
N LEU A 31 -6.29 -6.52 2.32
CA LEU A 31 -5.62 -5.34 2.88
C LEU A 31 -6.39 -4.06 2.57
N GLY A 32 -7.01 -3.96 1.39
CA GLY A 32 -7.86 -2.83 1.03
C GLY A 32 -9.05 -2.68 1.95
N ILE A 33 -9.76 -3.78 2.23
CA ILE A 33 -10.89 -3.81 3.17
C ILE A 33 -10.44 -3.46 4.58
N LEU A 34 -9.33 -4.05 5.06
CA LEU A 34 -8.77 -3.72 6.38
C LEU A 34 -8.38 -2.25 6.49
N SER A 35 -7.81 -1.67 5.43
CA SER A 35 -7.42 -0.26 5.41
C SER A 35 -8.63 0.68 5.48
N ILE A 36 -9.72 0.35 4.77
CA ILE A 36 -10.99 1.11 4.85
C ILE A 36 -11.58 1.03 6.26
N ILE A 37 -11.65 -0.17 6.85
CA ILE A 37 -12.16 -0.36 8.22
C ILE A 37 -11.30 0.41 9.22
N GLY A 38 -9.97 0.27 9.12
CA GLY A 38 -9.03 0.98 9.99
C GLY A 38 -9.17 2.49 9.89
N GLY A 39 -9.30 3.03 8.67
CA GLY A 39 -9.56 4.45 8.44
C GLY A 39 -10.90 4.90 9.00
N ALA A 40 -11.96 4.11 8.84
CA ALA A 40 -13.29 4.42 9.40
C ALA A 40 -13.26 4.46 10.93
N LEU A 41 -12.54 3.54 11.59
CA LEU A 41 -12.35 3.57 13.04
C LEU A 41 -11.53 4.79 13.47
N GLN A 42 -10.51 5.17 12.70
CA GLN A 42 -9.71 6.35 12.98
C GLN A 42 -10.53 7.65 12.87
N ALA A 43 -11.46 7.71 11.91
CA ALA A 43 -12.36 8.85 11.72
C ALA A 43 -13.27 9.13 12.93
N LEU A 44 -13.47 8.17 13.84
CA LEU A 44 -14.22 8.36 15.08
C LEU A 44 -13.50 9.27 16.08
N THR A 45 -12.21 9.55 15.86
CA THR A 45 -11.43 10.46 16.71
C THR A 45 -11.39 11.87 16.12
N LEU A 46 -11.39 12.89 16.98
CA LEU A 46 -11.33 14.31 16.57
C LEU A 46 -10.14 14.62 15.66
N VAL A 47 -8.99 14.01 15.92
CA VAL A 47 -7.77 14.16 15.10
C VAL A 47 -7.85 13.27 13.86
N GLY A 48 -8.39 12.06 14.00
CA GLY A 48 -8.40 11.07 12.94
C GLY A 48 -9.34 11.42 11.79
N ILE A 49 -10.39 12.22 11.98
CA ILE A 49 -11.25 12.67 10.87
C ILE A 49 -10.46 13.44 9.78
N ILE A 50 -9.40 14.14 10.17
CA ILE A 50 -8.54 14.92 9.25
C ILE A 50 -7.61 14.01 8.46
N VAL A 51 -7.25 12.84 8.99
CA VAL A 51 -6.23 11.95 8.42
C VAL A 51 -6.83 10.68 7.80
N ALA A 52 -8.02 10.27 8.24
CA ALA A 52 -8.68 9.02 7.85
C ALA A 52 -8.99 8.90 6.35
N TRP A 53 -9.08 10.01 5.63
CA TRP A 53 -9.30 9.98 4.18
C TRP A 53 -8.17 9.28 3.43
N LEU A 54 -6.92 9.34 3.91
CA LEU A 54 -5.76 8.67 3.31
C LEU A 54 -5.90 7.13 3.32
N PRO A 55 -6.03 6.46 4.48
CA PRO A 55 -6.17 5.00 4.52
C PRO A 55 -7.43 4.53 3.80
N ILE A 56 -8.55 5.26 3.89
CA ILE A 56 -9.78 4.90 3.15
C ILE A 56 -9.53 4.92 1.64
N TRP A 57 -8.92 5.97 1.12
CA TRP A 57 -8.64 6.09 -0.31
C TRP A 57 -7.62 5.05 -0.81
N LEU A 58 -6.56 4.80 -0.04
CA LEU A 58 -5.60 3.72 -0.32
C LEU A 58 -6.28 2.35 -0.38
N GLY A 59 -7.18 2.08 0.57
CA GLY A 59 -7.91 0.83 0.62
C GLY A 59 -8.83 0.64 -0.60
N ILE A 60 -9.45 1.71 -1.09
CA ILE A 60 -10.24 1.69 -2.33
C ILE A 60 -9.36 1.34 -3.53
N ILE A 61 -8.18 1.94 -3.67
CA ILE A 61 -7.27 1.66 -4.80
C ILE A 61 -6.74 0.22 -4.73
N MET A 62 -6.39 -0.28 -3.54
CA MET A 62 -6.01 -1.68 -3.33
C MET A 62 -7.10 -2.66 -3.75
N ASN A 63 -8.36 -2.38 -3.39
CA ASN A 63 -9.47 -3.23 -3.78
C ASN A 63 -9.73 -3.17 -5.31
N GLN A 64 -9.57 -2.00 -5.93
CA GLN A 64 -9.63 -1.86 -7.39
C GLN A 64 -8.51 -2.64 -8.09
N ALA A 65 -7.27 -2.53 -7.59
CA ALA A 65 -6.14 -3.30 -8.10
C ALA A 65 -6.43 -4.81 -8.01
N GLY A 66 -6.81 -5.31 -6.84
CA GLY A 66 -7.17 -6.72 -6.67
C GLY A 66 -8.34 -7.15 -7.58
N SER A 67 -9.30 -6.27 -7.87
CA SER A 67 -10.41 -6.58 -8.77
C SER A 67 -9.97 -6.70 -10.23
N LYS A 68 -9.07 -5.83 -10.69
CA LYS A 68 -8.46 -5.95 -12.03
C LYS A 68 -7.51 -7.14 -12.15
N GLY A 69 -6.82 -7.49 -11.07
CA GLY A 69 -6.06 -8.74 -11.00
C GLY A 69 -6.96 -9.97 -11.16
N LYS A 70 -8.16 -9.95 -10.58
CA LYS A 70 -9.17 -11.01 -10.76
C LYS A 70 -9.61 -11.13 -12.21
N ASP A 71 -10.00 -10.00 -12.76
CA ASP A 71 -10.45 -9.89 -14.15
C ASP A 71 -9.39 -10.44 -15.11
N TYR A 72 -8.11 -10.10 -14.88
CA TYR A 72 -7.00 -10.63 -15.65
C TYR A 72 -6.80 -12.14 -15.44
N ALA A 73 -6.91 -12.65 -14.22
CA ALA A 73 -6.81 -14.08 -13.96
C ALA A 73 -7.91 -14.87 -14.69
N ASP A 74 -9.15 -14.37 -14.63
CA ASP A 74 -10.33 -15.03 -15.18
C ASP A 74 -10.37 -14.93 -16.73
N ARG A 75 -10.11 -13.74 -17.29
CA ARG A 75 -10.26 -13.46 -18.73
C ARG A 75 -8.95 -13.50 -19.50
N GLY A 76 -7.86 -13.12 -18.85
CA GLY A 76 -6.54 -13.17 -19.45
C GLY A 76 -6.20 -12.07 -20.45
N THR A 77 -6.95 -10.97 -20.46
CA THR A 77 -6.77 -9.87 -21.42
C THR A 77 -5.59 -8.98 -21.03
N LEU A 78 -4.82 -8.50 -22.01
CA LEU A 78 -3.68 -7.62 -21.72
C LEU A 78 -4.11 -6.28 -21.09
N GLU A 79 -5.30 -5.80 -21.43
CA GLU A 79 -5.90 -4.58 -20.87
C GLU A 79 -6.07 -4.67 -19.35
N ASP A 80 -6.64 -5.77 -18.85
CA ASP A 80 -6.82 -5.99 -17.41
C ASP A 80 -5.47 -6.04 -16.66
N LEU A 81 -4.42 -6.57 -17.31
CA LEU A 81 -3.06 -6.58 -16.77
C LEU A 81 -2.45 -5.18 -16.68
N VAL A 82 -2.65 -4.34 -17.71
CA VAL A 82 -2.18 -2.96 -17.71
C VAL A 82 -2.88 -2.17 -16.61
N GLU A 83 -4.21 -2.28 -16.50
CA GLU A 83 -4.97 -1.59 -15.47
C GLU A 83 -4.60 -2.04 -14.05
N TYR A 84 -4.38 -3.35 -13.84
CA TYR A 84 -3.85 -3.88 -12.58
C TYR A 84 -2.55 -3.19 -12.17
N ASN A 85 -1.59 -3.12 -13.11
CA ASN A 85 -0.29 -2.49 -12.86
C ASN A 85 -0.39 -0.98 -12.66
N ASP A 86 -1.28 -0.29 -13.36
CA ASP A 86 -1.50 1.15 -13.16
C ASP A 86 -2.06 1.47 -11.77
N LYS A 87 -2.96 0.63 -11.24
CA LYS A 87 -3.43 0.78 -9.86
C LYS A 87 -2.31 0.52 -8.85
N LEU A 88 -1.47 -0.49 -9.08
CA LEU A 88 -0.29 -0.74 -8.25
C LEU A 88 0.71 0.41 -8.27
N LYS A 89 1.02 0.94 -9.46
CA LYS A 89 1.86 2.12 -9.64
C LYS A 89 1.33 3.27 -8.79
N ASN A 90 0.04 3.57 -8.89
CA ASN A 90 -0.59 4.62 -8.11
C ASN A 90 -0.43 4.38 -6.59
N LEU A 91 -0.65 3.15 -6.10
CA LEU A 91 -0.42 2.80 -4.69
C LEU A 91 1.02 3.08 -4.25
N PHE A 92 2.01 2.59 -5.00
CA PHE A 92 3.42 2.81 -4.67
C PHE A 92 3.83 4.28 -4.76
N THR A 93 3.30 5.03 -5.72
CA THR A 93 3.54 6.48 -5.82
C THR A 93 3.03 7.20 -4.58
N ILE A 94 1.82 6.88 -4.11
CA ILE A 94 1.26 7.48 -2.90
C ILE A 94 2.11 7.09 -1.68
N TYR A 95 2.45 5.82 -1.53
CA TYR A 95 3.32 5.38 -0.43
C TYR A 95 4.70 6.04 -0.47
N GLY A 96 5.28 6.24 -1.66
CA GLY A 96 6.54 6.95 -1.83
C GLY A 96 6.45 8.41 -1.37
N ILE A 97 5.39 9.11 -1.74
CA ILE A 97 5.16 10.49 -1.29
C ILE A 97 4.95 10.54 0.24
N LEU A 98 4.12 9.66 0.79
CA LEU A 98 3.89 9.58 2.23
C LEU A 98 5.17 9.27 3.01
N ALA A 99 6.02 8.38 2.49
CA ALA A 99 7.31 8.06 3.09
C ALA A 99 8.22 9.29 3.15
N ILE A 100 8.31 10.09 2.07
CA ILE A 100 9.09 11.33 2.06
C ILE A 100 8.56 12.32 3.10
N VAL A 101 7.24 12.53 3.15
CA VAL A 101 6.61 13.43 4.12
C VAL A 101 6.89 12.97 5.55
N ALA A 102 6.76 11.66 5.82
CA ALA A 102 7.04 11.08 7.12
C ALA A 102 8.51 11.25 7.53
N LEU A 103 9.46 11.06 6.60
CA LEU A 103 10.88 11.27 6.86
C LEU A 103 11.19 12.73 7.21
N ILE A 104 10.62 13.69 6.48
CA ILE A 104 10.78 15.12 6.78
C ILE A 104 10.21 15.44 8.17
N ALA A 105 9.00 14.97 8.46
CA ALA A 105 8.37 15.17 9.77
C ALA A 105 9.19 14.54 10.90
N ALA A 106 9.75 13.35 10.69
CA ALA A 106 10.58 12.65 11.67
C ALA A 106 11.89 13.40 11.96
N VAL A 107 12.55 13.94 10.93
CA VAL A 107 13.78 14.74 11.11
C VAL A 107 13.48 16.02 11.88
N LEU A 108 12.47 16.79 11.46
CA LEU A 108 12.09 18.04 12.13
C LEU A 108 11.63 17.79 13.57
N GLY A 109 10.77 16.79 13.78
CA GLY A 109 10.32 16.38 15.11
C GLY A 109 11.46 15.92 16.00
N GLY A 110 12.42 15.16 15.46
CA GLY A 110 13.61 14.71 16.16
C GLY A 110 14.47 15.88 16.65
N ILE A 111 14.72 16.88 15.79
CA ILE A 111 15.47 18.09 16.17
C ILE A 111 14.75 18.83 17.31
N VAL A 112 13.45 19.04 17.19
CA VAL A 112 12.64 19.71 18.24
C VAL A 112 12.71 18.94 19.56
N MET A 113 12.56 17.61 19.52
CA MET A 113 12.63 16.76 20.71
C MET A 113 14.00 16.83 21.40
N ILE A 114 15.09 16.85 20.63
CA ILE A 114 16.45 17.00 21.17
C ILE A 114 16.61 18.36 21.86
N ILE A 115 16.15 19.45 21.24
CA ILE A 115 16.20 20.80 21.83
C ILE A 115 15.42 20.85 23.14
N LEU A 116 14.21 20.29 23.15
CA LEU A 116 13.36 20.24 24.35
C LEU A 116 14.00 19.39 25.45
N ALA A 117 14.63 18.27 25.11
CA ALA A 117 15.32 17.42 26.08
C ALA A 117 16.52 18.14 26.72
N ILE A 118 17.36 18.81 25.92
CA ILE A 118 18.51 19.57 26.42
C ILE A 118 18.04 20.74 27.31
N THR A 119 17.03 21.48 26.85
CA THR A 119 16.46 22.61 27.59
C THR A 119 15.84 22.15 28.91
N GLY A 120 15.05 21.09 28.88
CA GLY A 120 14.44 20.50 30.07
C GLY A 120 15.48 19.99 31.07
N ALA A 121 16.53 19.32 30.60
CA ALA A 121 17.63 18.86 31.44
C ALA A 121 18.39 20.03 32.09
N PHE A 122 18.67 21.09 31.34
CA PHE A 122 19.33 22.30 31.85
C PHE A 122 18.49 23.03 32.90
N VAL A 123 17.17 23.11 32.69
CA VAL A 123 16.26 23.72 33.68
C VAL A 123 16.20 22.86 34.94
N ALA A 124 16.09 21.53 34.80
CA ALA A 124 16.07 20.62 35.95
C ALA A 124 17.35 20.70 36.79
N SER A 125 18.52 20.82 36.15
CA SER A 125 19.81 20.94 36.86
C SER A 125 19.99 22.25 37.63
N ARG A 126 19.05 23.20 37.55
CA ARG A 126 19.08 24.45 38.35
C ARG A 126 18.30 24.33 39.67
N TYR A 127 17.47 23.30 39.81
CA TYR A 127 16.62 23.07 40.98
C TYR A 127 17.15 21.98 41.92
N PHE A 128 18.21 21.26 41.52
CA PHE A 128 18.93 20.26 42.31
C PHE A 128 20.41 20.64 42.39
#